data_AF-A0A538SYT4-F1
#
_entry.id   AF-A0A538SYT4-F1
#
_cell.length_a   1.000
_cell.length_b   1.000
_cell.length_c   1.000
_cell.angle_alpha   90.00
_cell.angle_beta   90.00
_cell.angle_gamma   90.00
#
_symmetry.space_group_name_H-M   'P 1'
#
loop_
_entity.id
_entity.type
_entity.pdbx_description
1 polymer ?
#
loop_
_entity_poly.entity_id
_entity_poly.type
_entity_poly.pdbx_seq_one_letter_code
_entity_poly.pdbx_strand_id
1 'polypeptide(L)'
;MHKARASFFYGCAWTFLLALALLATPPPAPAEEEEYVYLTQWGSFGTGNGQFQYPTGVATDAAGNVYVVDPVVNHRIQKFTGAGAYLTQWGS
;
A
#
# COMPACT_ATOMS: atom_id res chain seq x y z
N MET A 1 -26.84 74.19 -18.82
CA MET A 1 -25.83 73.45 -19.63
C MET A 1 -26.25 71.98 -19.57
N HIS A 2 -26.94 71.49 -20.61
CA HIS A 2 -26.48 70.45 -21.57
C HIS A 2 -26.17 69.10 -20.89
N LYS A 3 -26.63 67.91 -21.28
CA LYS A 3 -27.48 67.35 -22.36
C LYS A 3 -27.72 65.86 -22.00
N ALA A 4 -28.57 65.19 -22.78
CA ALA A 4 -29.11 63.83 -22.66
C ALA A 4 -28.12 62.63 -22.74
N ARG A 5 -28.60 61.48 -22.22
CA ARG A 5 -28.51 60.06 -22.67
C ARG A 5 -27.20 59.51 -23.26
N ALA A 6 -26.73 58.35 -22.76
CA ALA A 6 -26.18 57.27 -23.60
C ALA A 6 -26.05 55.95 -22.82
N SER A 7 -26.61 54.89 -23.41
CA SER A 7 -26.33 53.48 -23.12
C SER A 7 -24.99 53.08 -23.76
N PHE A 8 -24.19 52.25 -23.08
CA PHE A 8 -23.06 51.48 -23.62
C PHE A 8 -23.04 50.16 -22.83
N PHE A 9 -23.48 49.01 -23.37
CA PHE A 9 -22.79 48.04 -24.25
C PHE A 9 -21.41 47.56 -23.77
N TYR A 10 -21.19 46.26 -23.96
CA TYR A 10 -20.04 45.41 -23.58
C TYR A 10 -20.10 44.87 -22.13
N GLY A 11 -20.48 43.61 -21.88
CA GLY A 11 -20.18 42.40 -22.65
C GLY A 11 -18.82 41.85 -22.23
N CYS A 12 -18.75 40.53 -22.02
CA CYS A 12 -17.52 39.75 -21.86
C CYS A 12 -16.83 39.65 -20.48
N ALA A 13 -17.38 40.19 -19.38
CA ALA A 13 -16.74 40.02 -18.07
C ALA A 13 -17.28 38.84 -17.23
N TRP A 14 -18.51 38.38 -17.48
CA TRP A 14 -19.15 37.34 -16.64
C TRP A 14 -19.21 35.96 -17.29
N THR A 15 -19.02 35.86 -18.61
CA THR A 15 -18.83 34.58 -19.31
C THR A 15 -17.37 34.14 -19.34
N PHE A 16 -16.45 34.91 -18.76
CA PHE A 16 -15.04 34.54 -18.61
C PHE A 16 -14.70 33.86 -17.28
N LEU A 17 -15.69 33.57 -16.44
CA LEU A 17 -15.51 32.73 -15.23
C LEU A 17 -16.04 31.31 -15.37
N LEU A 18 -16.46 30.91 -16.58
CA LEU A 18 -16.92 29.54 -16.87
C LEU A 18 -16.22 28.89 -18.07
N ALA A 19 -15.19 29.52 -18.63
CA ALA A 19 -14.39 28.95 -19.73
C ALA A 19 -12.95 28.60 -19.32
N LEU A 20 -12.57 28.82 -18.06
CA LEU A 20 -11.25 28.43 -17.54
C LEU A 20 -11.37 27.53 -16.30
N ALA A 21 -12.31 26.59 -16.35
CA ALA A 21 -12.35 25.46 -15.43
C ALA A 21 -12.46 24.11 -16.16
N LEU A 22 -12.27 24.10 -17.49
CA LEU A 22 -12.46 22.90 -18.32
C LEU A 22 -11.18 22.33 -18.95
N LEU A 23 -10.00 22.90 -18.71
CA LEU A 23 -8.73 22.38 -19.27
C LEU A 23 -7.57 22.27 -18.28
N ALA A 24 -7.84 22.35 -16.98
CA ALA A 24 -6.89 21.96 -15.95
C ALA A 24 -7.61 21.05 -14.98
N THR A 25 -7.83 19.80 -15.37
CA THR A 25 -7.77 18.76 -14.35
C THR A 25 -6.41 18.98 -13.67
N PRO A 26 -6.32 19.13 -12.33
CA PRO A 26 -5.02 19.03 -11.69
C PRO A 26 -4.36 17.76 -12.28
N PRO A 27 -3.07 17.79 -12.66
CA PRO A 27 -2.40 16.55 -13.05
C PRO A 27 -2.80 15.53 -11.99
N PRO A 28 -3.24 14.30 -12.38
CA PRO A 28 -3.58 13.29 -11.39
C PRO A 28 -2.44 13.33 -10.38
N ALA A 29 -2.77 13.60 -9.10
CA ALA A 29 -1.78 13.67 -8.03
C ALA A 29 -0.79 12.54 -8.31
N PRO A 30 0.51 12.89 -8.44
CA PRO A 30 1.50 12.13 -9.20
C PRO A 30 1.19 10.66 -9.03
N ALA A 31 0.77 9.99 -10.11
CA ALA A 31 0.21 8.64 -10.12
C ALA A 31 0.79 7.86 -8.94
N GLU A 32 -0.03 7.56 -7.93
CA GLU A 32 0.47 7.08 -6.63
C GLU A 32 1.28 5.81 -6.85
N GLU A 33 2.60 5.98 -6.94
CA GLU A 33 3.56 4.90 -7.03
C GLU A 33 3.59 4.29 -5.64
N GLU A 34 2.82 3.22 -5.45
CA GLU A 34 2.89 2.38 -4.26
C GLU A 34 4.32 1.84 -4.15
N GLU A 35 5.16 2.55 -3.38
CA GLU A 35 6.54 2.13 -3.11
C GLU A 35 6.50 0.98 -2.10
N TYR A 36 6.79 -0.22 -2.59
CA TYR A 36 6.94 -1.39 -1.73
C TYR A 36 8.31 -1.36 -1.04
N VAL A 37 8.30 -1.13 0.28
CA VAL A 37 9.51 -1.23 1.09
C VAL A 37 9.68 -2.65 1.60
N TYR A 38 10.83 -3.24 1.31
CA TYR A 38 11.23 -4.50 1.95
C TYR A 38 11.49 -4.28 3.44
N LEU A 39 10.64 -4.87 4.29
CA LEU A 39 10.66 -4.61 5.74
C LEU A 39 11.62 -5.52 6.50
N THR A 40 11.54 -6.84 6.29
CA THR A 40 12.29 -7.82 7.08
C THR A 40 12.32 -9.19 6.41
N GLN A 41 13.26 -10.02 6.86
CA GLN A 41 13.36 -11.44 6.58
C GLN A 41 13.95 -12.15 7.79
N TRP A 42 13.52 -13.39 7.99
CA TRP A 42 14.09 -14.27 8.98
C TRP A 42 14.17 -15.70 8.47
N GLY A 43 14.95 -16.48 9.19
CA GLY A 43 15.19 -17.90 8.94
C GLY A 43 16.36 -18.18 8.02
N SER A 44 16.79 -19.44 8.06
CA SER A 44 17.91 -19.96 7.28
C SER A 44 17.73 -21.46 7.00
N PHE A 45 18.56 -22.03 6.13
CA PHE A 45 18.49 -23.46 5.85
C PHE A 45 18.92 -24.29 7.07
N GLY A 46 18.15 -25.33 7.44
CA GLY A 46 18.51 -26.27 8.49
C GLY A 46 17.32 -26.91 9.21
N THR A 47 17.61 -27.52 10.36
CA THR A 47 16.65 -28.30 11.15
C THR A 47 16.37 -27.69 12.53
N GLY A 48 17.15 -26.68 12.95
CA GLY A 48 16.97 -25.98 14.21
C GLY A 48 15.75 -25.03 14.22
N ASN A 49 15.43 -24.46 15.38
CA ASN A 49 14.33 -23.50 15.51
C ASN A 49 14.58 -22.27 14.63
N GLY A 50 13.55 -21.85 13.90
CA GLY A 50 13.65 -20.77 12.91
C GLY A 50 14.41 -21.14 11.64
N GLN A 51 14.87 -22.38 11.51
CA GLN A 51 15.45 -22.89 10.27
C GLN A 51 14.42 -23.69 9.47
N PHE A 52 14.62 -23.77 8.17
CA PHE A 52 13.72 -24.45 7.24
C PHE A 52 14.49 -25.33 6.26
N GLN A 53 13.89 -26.44 5.84
CA GLN A 53 14.39 -27.23 4.72
C GLN A 53 13.60 -26.94 3.44
N TYR A 54 12.28 -27.09 3.51
CA TYR A 54 11.39 -26.89 2.36
C TYR A 54 10.07 -26.27 2.85
N PRO A 55 10.05 -24.97 3.20
CA PRO A 55 8.82 -24.33 3.65
C PRO A 55 7.84 -24.22 2.48
N THR A 56 6.59 -24.64 2.68
CA THR A 56 5.58 -24.76 1.60
C THR A 56 4.33 -23.89 1.80
N GLY A 57 4.12 -23.37 3.01
CA GLY A 57 2.95 -22.56 3.31
C GLY A 57 3.19 -21.61 4.47
N VAL A 58 2.50 -20.47 4.42
CA VAL A 58 2.53 -19.43 5.45
C VAL A 58 1.11 -18.94 5.75
N ALA A 59 0.81 -18.71 7.03
CA ALA A 59 -0.45 -18.12 7.48
C ALA A 59 -0.22 -17.20 8.68
N THR A 60 -1.16 -16.29 8.94
CA THR A 60 -1.12 -15.39 10.11
C THR A 60 -2.38 -15.51 10.96
N ASP A 61 -2.25 -15.26 12.27
CA ASP A 61 -3.40 -15.08 13.16
C ASP A 61 -3.71 -13.61 13.44
N ALA A 62 -4.83 -13.34 14.12
CA ALA A 62 -5.27 -11.98 14.45
C ALA A 62 -4.33 -11.23 15.41
N ALA A 63 -3.42 -11.93 16.08
CA ALA A 63 -2.39 -11.34 16.93
C ALA A 63 -1.09 -11.06 16.15
N GLY A 64 -1.07 -11.30 14.84
CA GLY A 64 0.10 -11.08 13.98
C GLY A 64 1.18 -12.14 14.12
N ASN A 65 0.88 -13.31 14.69
CA ASN A 65 1.83 -14.42 14.67
C ASN A 65 1.86 -15.06 13.29
N VAL A 66 3.04 -15.51 12.87
CA VAL A 66 3.27 -16.17 11.58
C VAL A 66 3.45 -17.67 11.79
N TYR A 67 2.76 -18.48 11.00
CA TYR A 67 2.84 -19.93 11.01
C TYR A 67 3.44 -20.38 9.69
N VAL A 68 4.49 -21.20 9.74
CA VAL A 68 5.19 -21.69 8.55
C VAL A 68 5.20 -23.22 8.57
N VAL A 69 4.73 -23.83 7.48
CA VAL A 69 4.72 -25.28 7.29
C VAL A 69 6.03 -25.71 6.64
N ASP A 70 6.76 -26.62 7.26
CA ASP A 70 8.00 -27.23 6.76
C ASP A 70 7.87 -28.77 6.76
N PRO A 71 7.14 -29.32 5.79
CA PRO A 71 6.56 -30.65 5.91
C PRO A 71 7.45 -31.78 5.40
N VAL A 72 8.46 -31.50 4.56
CA VAL A 72 9.15 -32.54 3.78
C VAL A 72 10.19 -33.28 4.61
N VAL A 73 11.03 -32.54 5.34
CA VAL A 73 12.14 -33.15 6.11
C VAL A 73 12.03 -32.87 7.60
N ASN A 74 11.61 -31.66 7.98
CA ASN A 74 11.43 -31.31 9.38
C ASN A 74 10.03 -31.65 9.91
N HIS A 75 9.13 -32.18 9.07
CA HIS A 75 7.77 -32.65 9.41
C HIS A 75 7.05 -31.81 10.50
N ARG A 76 7.12 -30.47 10.38
CA ARG A 76 6.67 -29.56 11.43
C ARG A 76 5.98 -28.31 10.91
N ILE A 77 5.28 -27.67 11.84
CA ILE A 77 4.77 -26.31 11.71
C ILE A 77 5.46 -25.47 12.78
N GLN A 78 6.07 -24.36 12.39
CA GLN A 78 6.69 -23.42 13.32
C GLN A 78 5.85 -22.14 13.44
N LYS A 79 5.70 -21.63 14.66
CA LYS A 79 5.03 -20.37 14.98
C LYS A 79 6.04 -19.31 15.38
N PHE A 80 5.87 -18.10 14.87
CA PHE A 80 6.73 -16.95 15.07
C PHE A 80 5.91 -15.73 15.48
N THR A 81 6.56 -14.75 16.11
CA THR A 81 6.04 -13.38 16.18
C THR A 81 6.00 -12.75 14.79
N GLY A 82 5.28 -11.62 14.63
CA GLY A 82 5.29 -10.84 13.38
C GLY A 82 6.67 -10.28 12.99
N ALA A 83 7.62 -10.24 13.93
CA ALA A 83 9.01 -9.84 13.68
C ALA A 83 9.93 -11.03 13.35
N GLY A 84 9.42 -12.26 13.29
CA GLY A 84 10.19 -13.45 12.93
C GLY A 84 10.86 -14.18 14.09
N ALA A 85 10.66 -13.75 15.35
CA ALA A 85 11.17 -14.49 16.50
C ALA A 85 10.38 -15.79 16.73
N TYR A 86 11.09 -16.92 16.87
CA TYR A 86 10.50 -18.23 17.13
C TYR A 86 9.74 -18.27 18.46
N LEU A 87 8.52 -18.83 18.45
CA LEU A 87 7.68 -18.99 19.64
C LEU A 87 7.54 -20.46 20.03
N THR A 88 7.10 -21.30 19.10
CA THR A 88 6.84 -22.73 19.35
C THR A 88 6.73 -23.50 18.03
N GLN A 89 6.59 -24.82 18.12
CA GLN A 89 6.36 -25.69 16.96
C GLN A 89 5.49 -26.89 17.31
N TRP A 90 4.93 -27.51 16.27
CA TRP A 90 4.24 -28.80 16.34
C TRP A 90 4.80 -29.72 15.27
N GLY A 91 4.98 -31.01 15.60
CA GLY A 91 5.71 -31.95 14.76
C GLY A 91 7.13 -32.21 15.28
N SER A 92 7.94 -32.88 14.45
CA SER A 92 9.27 -33.43 14.81
C SER A 92 10.34 -32.98 13.84
#